data_AF-A0A7Y4CAS2-F1
#
_entry.id   AF-A0A7Y4CAS2-F1
#
_cell.length_a   1.000
_cell.length_b   1.000
_cell.length_c   1.000
_cell.angle_alpha   90.00
_cell.angle_beta   90.00
_cell.angle_gamma   90.00
#
_symmetry.space_group_name_H-M   'P 1'
#
loop_
_entity.id
_entity.type
_entity.pdbx_description
1 polymer ?
#
loop_
_entity_poly.entity_id
_entity_poly.type
_entity_poly.pdbx_seq_one_letter_code
_entity_poly.pdbx_strand_id
1 'polypeptide(L)'
;MNIPLNKIIVAWLSCTSLFGCGGDSADSATDQKVTGKLIDGYITGAKIFMDLNFNSQHDAGEPSTTTGANGSFEFTKETISAQPCWKHVPYVAVVPVGAIDSDTPNTPVTEPYKMTFPPLSFKNSTSEVYVTPITTEVWNGANSNLHLDGLEMGCSELVSDESKVEELKQLVAKEEDKVMEKYAVSSLNLYSDYVASGNNALHTKAKETVSKLKVAFENETTLKAGNPDATYVRVSYFEDDGDTIRYQHITTEDGYIRKYDHVNSDDLTNVITTETHEIMRYIYNHDKTIKLESSYLLDDRTTDSNTYTCVYLENYKQVGSGVIYNIENHASSAAIADMDECKTVTLASNPSRQVLGVRLRNGNILTNKTRLMYPNGGFHPQYSGHFTLGNNPDNISHTVLNSLSFIDVDFYSEEGHGASAWARARYDYTQATNYLVKDVHDENGQWARGIEYFDGRIDRICGDTEASLDTNPPVSNDNDTCNP
;
A
#
# COMPACT_ATOMS: atom_id res chain seq x y z
N MET A 1 -49.35 6.17 -56.97
CA MET A 1 -49.24 6.82 -58.29
C MET A 1 -47.89 7.53 -58.35
N ASN A 2 -46.99 7.00 -59.19
CA ASN A 2 -45.79 7.57 -59.84
C ASN A 2 -44.72 8.39 -59.07
N ILE A 3 -43.50 7.80 -59.10
CA ILE A 3 -42.12 8.33 -58.92
C ILE A 3 -41.72 9.15 -60.19
N PRO A 4 -40.72 10.09 -60.22
CA PRO A 4 -39.26 9.79 -60.33
C PRO A 4 -38.36 10.76 -59.48
N LEU A 5 -37.15 10.47 -58.99
CA LEU A 5 -35.90 9.82 -59.47
C LEU A 5 -35.01 10.69 -60.40
N ASN A 6 -33.84 11.12 -59.89
CA ASN A 6 -32.64 11.61 -60.60
C ASN A 6 -31.43 10.96 -59.85
N LYS A 7 -30.65 9.98 -60.34
CA LYS A 7 -29.74 9.78 -61.50
C LYS A 7 -28.42 10.58 -61.47
N ILE A 8 -27.30 9.81 -61.45
CA ILE A 8 -25.91 9.95 -62.01
C ILE A 8 -25.01 9.02 -61.12
N ILE A 9 -24.54 7.79 -61.42
CA ILE A 9 -23.64 7.17 -62.44
C ILE A 9 -22.22 7.83 -62.44
N VAL A 10 -21.06 7.18 -62.18
CA VAL A 10 -20.25 6.27 -63.05
C VAL A 10 -18.98 5.72 -62.34
N ALA A 11 -18.78 4.39 -62.47
CA ALA A 11 -17.61 3.53 -62.76
C ALA A 11 -16.22 3.57 -62.04
N TRP A 12 -15.94 2.43 -61.39
CA TRP A 12 -14.81 1.47 -61.54
C TRP A 12 -13.55 1.84 -62.35
N LEU A 13 -12.38 1.60 -61.74
CA LEU A 13 -11.19 1.12 -62.44
C LEU A 13 -10.37 0.19 -61.53
N SER A 14 -10.29 -1.09 -61.93
CA SER A 14 -9.43 -2.13 -61.37
C SER A 14 -8.11 -2.18 -62.10
N CYS A 15 -6.99 -2.29 -61.38
CA CYS A 15 -5.68 -2.63 -61.93
C CYS A 15 -5.01 -3.66 -61.00
N THR A 16 -4.73 -4.85 -61.53
CA THR A 16 -3.92 -5.91 -60.91
C THR A 16 -2.64 -6.07 -61.72
N SER A 17 -1.46 -6.02 -61.09
CA SER A 17 -0.66 -7.23 -60.82
C SER A 17 0.80 -6.94 -60.40
N LEU A 18 1.24 -7.70 -59.38
CA LEU A 18 2.53 -8.42 -59.24
C LEU A 18 3.73 -7.82 -58.47
N PHE A 19 4.14 -8.64 -57.49
CA PHE A 19 5.42 -8.83 -56.78
C PHE A 19 5.86 -7.86 -55.68
N GLY A 20 5.70 -8.33 -54.45
CA GLY A 20 6.44 -7.92 -53.26
C GLY A 20 6.30 -8.98 -52.18
N CYS A 21 7.27 -9.88 -52.10
CA CYS A 21 7.48 -10.79 -50.98
C CYS A 21 7.71 -9.96 -49.71
N GLY A 22 6.86 -10.11 -48.70
CA GLY A 22 7.04 -9.52 -47.38
C GLY A 22 6.32 -10.43 -46.40
N GLY A 23 7.11 -11.31 -45.77
CA GLY A 23 6.62 -12.35 -44.87
C GLY A 23 5.63 -11.78 -43.86
N ASP A 24 4.47 -12.41 -43.82
CA ASP A 24 3.63 -12.43 -42.63
C ASP A 24 4.54 -13.03 -41.55
N SER A 25 5.13 -12.16 -40.72
CA SER A 25 5.71 -12.58 -39.46
C SER A 25 4.52 -13.08 -38.64
N ALA A 26 4.20 -14.36 -38.83
CA ALA A 26 3.72 -15.19 -37.76
C ALA A 26 4.57 -14.81 -36.56
N ASP A 27 3.97 -14.03 -35.64
CA ASP A 27 4.56 -13.68 -34.37
C ASP A 27 4.75 -15.02 -33.67
N SER A 28 5.92 -15.58 -33.94
CA SER A 28 6.28 -16.89 -33.48
C SER A 28 6.43 -16.69 -31.99
N ALA A 29 5.58 -17.38 -31.23
CA ALA A 29 5.75 -17.59 -29.80
C ALA A 29 7.04 -18.41 -29.53
N THR A 30 8.16 -17.92 -30.04
CA THR A 30 9.49 -18.53 -30.04
C THR A 30 10.35 -17.73 -29.07
N ASP A 31 10.72 -18.42 -27.98
CA ASP A 31 11.77 -18.03 -27.03
C ASP A 31 11.51 -16.87 -26.04
N GLN A 32 10.29 -16.77 -25.52
CA GLN A 32 10.01 -15.93 -24.34
C GLN A 32 10.78 -16.47 -23.13
N LYS A 33 11.83 -15.77 -22.70
CA LYS A 33 12.59 -16.02 -21.47
C LYS A 33 12.69 -14.73 -20.67
N VAL A 34 12.96 -14.83 -19.37
CA VAL A 34 13.30 -13.67 -18.52
C VAL A 34 14.78 -13.72 -18.23
N THR A 35 15.49 -12.67 -18.59
CA THR A 35 16.90 -12.49 -18.27
C THR A 35 17.07 -11.34 -17.31
N GLY A 36 18.17 -11.28 -16.59
CA GLY A 36 18.37 -10.18 -15.67
C GLY A 36 19.74 -10.11 -15.06
N LYS A 37 19.90 -9.12 -14.19
CA LYS A 37 21.09 -8.95 -13.35
C LYS A 37 20.69 -8.55 -11.93
N LEU A 38 21.49 -9.00 -10.98
CA LEU A 38 21.47 -8.52 -9.59
C LEU A 38 22.61 -7.52 -9.38
N ILE A 39 22.26 -6.29 -8.98
CA ILE A 39 23.16 -5.14 -9.01
C ILE A 39 23.08 -4.36 -7.69
N ASP A 40 24.06 -4.52 -6.81
CA ASP A 40 24.60 -3.49 -5.89
C ASP A 40 25.89 -2.95 -6.54
N GLY A 41 26.98 -3.72 -6.49
CA GLY A 41 27.72 -4.10 -7.68
C GLY A 41 27.18 -5.41 -8.27
N TYR A 42 27.77 -5.93 -9.33
CA TYR A 42 27.30 -7.20 -9.88
C TYR A 42 27.49 -8.35 -8.87
N ILE A 43 26.38 -8.93 -8.39
CA ILE A 43 26.39 -9.95 -7.34
C ILE A 43 26.35 -11.37 -7.91
N THR A 44 27.40 -12.15 -7.67
CA THR A 44 27.48 -13.57 -8.05
C THR A 44 27.16 -14.49 -6.87
N GLY A 45 26.37 -15.54 -7.10
CA GLY A 45 26.05 -16.57 -6.09
C GLY A 45 24.78 -16.30 -5.26
N ALA A 46 23.94 -15.36 -5.67
CA ALA A 46 22.66 -15.10 -5.03
C ALA A 46 21.54 -15.95 -5.63
N LYS A 47 20.55 -16.34 -4.83
CA LYS A 47 19.34 -17.02 -5.32
C LYS A 47 18.32 -15.97 -5.74
N ILE A 48 17.68 -16.15 -6.90
CA ILE A 48 16.55 -15.32 -7.34
C ILE A 48 15.34 -16.21 -7.57
N PHE A 49 14.17 -15.79 -7.10
CA PHE A 49 12.91 -16.51 -7.30
C PHE A 49 11.77 -15.56 -7.67
N MET A 50 10.74 -16.09 -8.33
CA MET A 50 9.46 -15.39 -8.53
C MET A 50 8.59 -15.65 -7.29
N ASP A 51 8.26 -14.60 -6.57
CA ASP A 51 7.45 -14.69 -5.35
C ASP A 51 5.97 -14.65 -5.74
N LEU A 52 5.37 -15.84 -5.84
CA LEU A 52 4.06 -16.09 -6.44
C LEU A 52 2.90 -15.75 -5.49
N ASN A 53 3.18 -15.59 -4.21
CA ASN A 53 2.21 -15.30 -3.15
C ASN A 53 2.52 -14.02 -2.36
N PHE A 54 3.50 -13.23 -2.82
CA PHE A 54 3.85 -11.90 -2.31
C PHE A 54 4.40 -11.88 -0.86
N ASN A 55 4.73 -13.04 -0.30
CA ASN A 55 5.17 -13.14 1.10
C ASN A 55 6.68 -12.85 1.28
N SER A 56 7.41 -12.60 0.19
CA SER A 56 8.85 -12.33 0.18
C SER A 56 9.73 -13.47 0.72
N GLN A 57 9.24 -14.70 0.68
CA GLN A 57 9.93 -15.93 1.07
C GLN A 57 9.95 -16.92 -0.10
N HIS A 58 11.02 -17.71 -0.23
CA HIS A 58 11.09 -18.72 -1.29
C HIS A 58 10.30 -19.96 -0.89
N ASP A 59 9.11 -20.12 -1.46
CA ASP A 59 8.20 -21.22 -1.16
C ASP A 59 8.31 -22.40 -2.15
N ALA A 60 7.76 -23.54 -1.73
CA ALA A 60 7.68 -24.71 -2.58
C ALA A 60 6.79 -24.43 -3.81
N GLY A 61 7.35 -24.65 -5.00
CA GLY A 61 6.66 -24.42 -6.27
C GLY A 61 7.05 -23.11 -6.95
N GLU A 62 7.75 -22.23 -6.25
CA GLU A 62 8.26 -20.99 -6.82
C GLU A 62 9.53 -21.23 -7.66
N PRO A 63 9.53 -20.85 -8.95
CA PRO A 63 10.71 -20.97 -9.76
C PRO A 63 11.87 -20.15 -9.21
N SER A 64 13.06 -20.73 -9.23
CA SER A 64 14.27 -20.04 -8.80
C SER A 64 15.47 -20.36 -9.69
N THR A 65 16.47 -19.49 -9.63
CA THR A 65 17.76 -19.60 -10.32
C THR A 65 18.87 -19.00 -9.43
N THR A 66 20.11 -19.06 -9.86
CA THR A 66 21.26 -18.50 -9.13
C THR A 66 22.04 -17.56 -10.04
N THR A 67 22.46 -16.42 -9.51
CA THR A 67 23.23 -15.43 -10.28
C THR A 67 24.63 -15.97 -10.61
N GLY A 68 24.97 -15.91 -11.89
CA GLY A 68 26.28 -16.26 -12.42
C GLY A 68 27.20 -15.04 -12.52
N ALA A 69 28.18 -15.15 -13.42
CA ALA A 69 29.12 -14.06 -13.70
C ALA A 69 28.40 -12.76 -14.07
N ASN A 70 28.95 -11.62 -13.63
CA ASN A 70 28.37 -10.29 -13.81
C ASN A 70 26.93 -10.17 -13.28
N GLY A 71 26.61 -10.94 -12.24
CA GLY A 71 25.30 -10.96 -11.59
C GLY A 71 24.15 -11.46 -12.48
N SER A 72 24.46 -12.07 -13.62
CA SER A 72 23.46 -12.48 -14.61
C SER A 72 22.61 -13.66 -14.13
N PHE A 73 21.33 -13.66 -14.51
CA PHE A 73 20.44 -14.79 -14.28
C PHE A 73 19.44 -14.95 -15.43
N GLU A 74 18.83 -16.13 -15.52
CA GLU A 74 17.83 -16.46 -16.53
C GLU A 74 16.75 -17.40 -15.96
N PHE A 75 15.51 -17.12 -16.33
CA PHE A 75 14.38 -18.06 -16.28
C PHE A 75 14.02 -18.45 -17.71
N THR A 76 14.12 -19.74 -17.99
CA THR A 76 13.92 -20.30 -19.33
C THR A 76 12.47 -20.16 -19.79
N LYS A 77 12.24 -20.34 -21.09
CA LYS A 77 10.88 -20.40 -21.65
C LYS A 77 10.00 -21.45 -20.98
N GLU A 78 10.55 -22.62 -20.67
CA GLU A 78 9.81 -23.69 -20.00
C GLU A 78 9.34 -23.23 -18.62
N THR A 79 10.23 -22.60 -17.86
CA THR A 79 9.93 -22.04 -16.54
C THR A 79 8.83 -20.98 -16.61
N ILE A 80 8.94 -20.04 -17.55
CA ILE A 80 7.99 -18.94 -17.72
C ILE A 80 6.63 -19.44 -18.22
N SER A 81 6.63 -20.40 -19.15
CA SER A 81 5.37 -20.96 -19.69
C SER A 81 4.58 -21.75 -18.64
N ALA A 82 5.24 -22.23 -17.58
CA ALA A 82 4.60 -22.90 -16.46
C ALA A 82 3.98 -21.92 -15.45
N GLN A 83 4.29 -20.61 -15.52
CA GLN A 83 3.82 -19.59 -14.57
C GLN A 83 3.03 -18.50 -15.29
N PRO A 84 1.69 -18.60 -15.41
CA PRO A 84 0.90 -17.64 -16.20
C PRO A 84 0.96 -16.19 -15.68
N CYS A 85 1.22 -16.00 -14.38
CA CYS A 85 1.32 -14.70 -13.73
C CYS A 85 2.74 -14.11 -13.74
N TRP A 86 3.73 -14.71 -14.43
CA TRP A 86 5.15 -14.34 -14.31
C TRP A 86 5.46 -12.84 -14.50
N LYS A 87 4.62 -12.10 -15.25
CA LYS A 87 4.74 -10.65 -15.41
C LYS A 87 4.20 -9.84 -14.24
N HIS A 88 3.34 -10.44 -13.43
CA HIS A 88 2.55 -9.79 -12.39
C HIS A 88 3.07 -10.08 -10.97
N VAL A 89 4.17 -10.82 -10.84
CA VAL A 89 4.79 -11.18 -9.56
C VAL A 89 6.18 -10.56 -9.40
N PRO A 90 6.60 -10.21 -8.17
CA PRO A 90 7.94 -9.70 -7.90
C PRO A 90 9.04 -10.76 -8.08
N TYR A 91 10.26 -10.29 -8.33
CA TYR A 91 11.47 -11.12 -8.37
C TYR A 91 12.32 -10.81 -7.16
N VAL A 92 12.43 -11.76 -6.23
CA VAL A 92 13.15 -11.59 -4.97
C VAL A 92 14.51 -12.27 -5.08
N ALA A 93 15.57 -11.53 -4.77
CA ALA A 93 16.93 -12.01 -4.67
C ALA A 93 17.35 -12.12 -3.19
N VAL A 94 17.85 -13.29 -2.80
CA VAL A 94 18.49 -13.53 -1.50
C VAL A 94 19.99 -13.62 -1.74
N VAL A 95 20.73 -12.64 -1.23
CA VAL A 95 22.19 -12.61 -1.26
C VAL A 95 22.71 -13.31 -0.01
N PRO A 96 23.30 -14.51 -0.12
CA PRO A 96 23.79 -15.25 1.03
C PRO A 96 25.19 -14.78 1.47
N VAL A 97 25.58 -15.19 2.68
CA VAL A 97 26.99 -15.16 3.09
C VAL A 97 27.82 -15.97 2.08
N GLY A 98 28.95 -15.39 1.64
CA GLY A 98 29.84 -15.98 0.66
C GLY A 98 29.56 -15.60 -0.79
N ALA A 99 28.48 -14.86 -1.08
CA ALA A 99 28.29 -14.23 -2.39
C ALA A 99 29.42 -13.23 -2.67
N ILE A 100 29.69 -12.96 -3.95
CA ILE A 100 30.73 -12.02 -4.38
C ILE A 100 30.09 -10.79 -5.00
N ASP A 101 30.41 -9.63 -4.45
CA ASP A 101 30.11 -8.33 -5.05
C ASP A 101 31.31 -7.85 -5.87
N SER A 102 31.07 -7.48 -7.13
CA SER A 102 32.11 -6.94 -8.01
C SER A 102 32.74 -5.62 -7.53
N ASP A 103 32.05 -4.86 -6.67
CA ASP A 103 32.62 -3.67 -6.04
C ASP A 103 33.72 -4.01 -5.03
N THR A 104 33.62 -5.18 -4.40
CA THR A 104 34.60 -5.70 -3.44
C THR A 104 34.95 -7.15 -3.77
N PRO A 105 35.58 -7.42 -4.92
CA PRO A 105 35.69 -8.78 -5.48
C PRO A 105 36.54 -9.74 -4.64
N ASN A 106 37.33 -9.21 -3.71
CA ASN A 106 38.18 -9.98 -2.78
C ASN A 106 37.57 -10.14 -1.39
N THR A 107 36.39 -9.57 -1.15
CA THR A 107 35.69 -9.59 0.13
C THR A 107 34.31 -10.18 -0.08
N PRO A 108 34.11 -11.48 0.24
CA PRO A 108 32.80 -12.09 0.17
C PRO A 108 31.81 -11.37 1.09
N VAL A 109 30.54 -11.38 0.72
CA VAL A 109 29.44 -10.87 1.55
C VAL A 109 29.42 -11.62 2.88
N THR A 110 29.48 -10.89 3.99
CA THR A 110 29.51 -11.45 5.35
C THR A 110 28.16 -11.46 6.04
N GLU A 111 27.23 -10.63 5.57
CA GLU A 111 25.88 -10.46 6.11
C GLU A 111 24.88 -10.62 4.96
N PRO A 112 23.92 -11.54 5.08
CA PRO A 112 22.95 -11.76 4.02
C PRO A 112 21.93 -10.62 3.96
N TYR A 113 21.35 -10.41 2.79
CA TYR A 113 20.30 -9.41 2.59
C TYR A 113 19.40 -9.79 1.41
N LYS A 114 18.24 -9.14 1.32
CA LYS A 114 17.30 -9.31 0.20
C LYS A 114 17.26 -8.07 -0.67
N MET A 115 17.11 -8.28 -1.97
CA MET A 115 16.75 -7.24 -2.93
C MET A 115 15.57 -7.71 -3.75
N THR A 116 14.69 -6.82 -4.17
CA THR A 116 13.49 -7.17 -4.93
C THR A 116 13.31 -6.27 -6.13
N PHE A 117 12.81 -6.84 -7.21
CA PHE A 117 12.32 -6.11 -8.37
C PHE A 117 10.78 -6.23 -8.41
N PRO A 118 10.04 -5.11 -8.51
CA PRO A 118 8.59 -5.13 -8.67
C PRO A 118 8.15 -5.93 -9.91
N PRO A 119 6.92 -6.46 -9.98
CA PRO A 119 6.39 -7.09 -11.18
C PRO A 119 6.69 -6.40 -12.52
N LEU A 120 7.00 -7.18 -13.57
CA LEU A 120 7.33 -6.64 -14.89
C LEU A 120 6.19 -5.89 -15.58
N SER A 121 4.93 -6.15 -15.21
CA SER A 121 3.76 -5.54 -15.85
C SER A 121 3.65 -4.02 -15.68
N PHE A 122 4.47 -3.40 -14.83
CA PHE A 122 4.59 -1.94 -14.73
C PHE A 122 5.44 -1.36 -15.86
N LYS A 123 6.31 -2.16 -16.47
CA LYS A 123 7.16 -1.72 -17.57
C LYS A 123 6.52 -1.97 -18.92
N ASN A 124 6.54 -0.94 -19.77
CA ASN A 124 6.29 -1.03 -21.21
C ASN A 124 7.51 -1.58 -22.01
N SER A 125 8.38 -2.41 -21.40
CA SER A 125 9.59 -2.95 -22.07
C SER A 125 10.10 -4.25 -21.47
N THR A 126 10.57 -5.11 -22.39
CA THR A 126 11.49 -6.27 -22.35
C THR A 126 11.51 -7.18 -21.11
N SER A 127 11.67 -8.48 -21.34
CA SER A 127 11.86 -9.52 -20.30
C SER A 127 13.22 -9.40 -19.56
N GLU A 128 13.72 -8.19 -19.36
CA GLU A 128 14.95 -7.86 -18.64
C GLU A 128 14.65 -7.31 -17.24
N VAL A 129 15.15 -8.00 -16.22
CA VAL A 129 14.95 -7.68 -14.81
C VAL A 129 16.28 -7.25 -14.19
N TYR A 130 16.38 -6.01 -13.72
CA TYR A 130 17.54 -5.52 -12.97
C TYR A 130 17.16 -5.33 -11.51
N VAL A 131 17.42 -6.35 -10.71
CA VAL A 131 17.17 -6.31 -9.26
C VAL A 131 18.25 -5.47 -8.60
N THR A 132 17.88 -4.34 -7.98
CA THR A 132 18.82 -3.42 -7.35
C THR A 132 18.34 -2.97 -5.95
N PRO A 133 19.20 -2.36 -5.12
CA PRO A 133 18.76 -1.76 -3.85
C PRO A 133 17.64 -0.73 -4.06
N ILE A 134 17.65 -0.01 -5.18
CA ILE A 134 16.67 1.04 -5.47
C ILE A 134 15.32 0.44 -5.89
N THR A 135 15.31 -0.62 -6.71
CA THR A 135 14.05 -1.31 -7.04
C THR A 135 13.45 -2.00 -5.80
N THR A 136 14.30 -2.34 -4.82
CA THR A 136 13.89 -2.92 -3.55
C THR A 136 13.12 -1.91 -2.71
N GLU A 137 13.58 -0.66 -2.63
CA GLU A 137 12.85 0.41 -1.93
C GLU A 137 11.44 0.60 -2.48
N VAL A 138 11.29 0.63 -3.82
CA VAL A 138 9.97 0.71 -4.49
C VAL A 138 9.08 -0.44 -4.05
N TRP A 139 9.60 -1.67 -4.13
CA TRP A 139 8.80 -2.85 -3.80
C TRP A 139 8.47 -2.93 -2.30
N ASN A 140 9.38 -2.51 -1.42
CA ASN A 140 9.15 -2.55 0.04
C ASN A 140 7.95 -1.70 0.45
N GLY A 141 7.83 -0.49 -0.11
CA GLY A 141 6.66 0.37 0.08
C GLY A 141 5.40 -0.29 -0.46
N ALA A 142 5.45 -0.78 -1.70
CA ALA A 142 4.27 -1.27 -2.41
C ALA A 142 3.72 -2.54 -1.75
N ASN A 143 4.60 -3.49 -1.43
CA ASN A 143 4.19 -4.72 -0.79
C ASN A 143 3.68 -4.49 0.63
N SER A 144 4.21 -3.50 1.35
CA SER A 144 3.69 -3.17 2.69
C SER A 144 2.26 -2.62 2.62
N ASN A 145 1.98 -1.71 1.68
CA ASN A 145 0.63 -1.18 1.47
C ASN A 145 -0.34 -2.26 1.01
N LEU A 146 0.09 -3.13 0.09
CA LEU A 146 -0.69 -4.28 -0.39
C LEU A 146 -1.25 -5.15 0.76
N HIS A 147 -0.39 -5.47 1.74
CA HIS A 147 -0.76 -6.29 2.88
C HIS A 147 -1.63 -5.52 3.90
N LEU A 148 -1.47 -4.19 4.00
CA LEU A 148 -2.32 -3.36 4.85
C LEU A 148 -3.73 -3.22 4.31
N ASP A 149 -3.86 -3.10 2.99
CA ASP A 149 -5.16 -3.03 2.32
C ASP A 149 -5.89 -4.37 2.32
N GLY A 150 -5.22 -5.44 2.79
CA GLY A 150 -5.78 -6.79 2.85
C GLY A 150 -6.05 -7.37 1.47
N LEU A 151 -5.29 -6.93 0.46
CA LEU A 151 -5.39 -7.42 -0.89
C LEU A 151 -4.80 -8.83 -0.92
N GLU A 152 -5.67 -9.84 -1.01
CA GLU A 152 -5.26 -11.21 -1.27
C GLU A 152 -4.64 -11.28 -2.67
N MET A 153 -3.33 -11.44 -2.69
CA MET A 153 -2.53 -11.44 -3.90
C MET A 153 -1.85 -12.79 -4.04
N GLY A 154 -2.07 -13.40 -5.20
CA GLY A 154 -1.47 -14.66 -5.56
C GLY A 154 -1.53 -14.82 -7.07
N CYS A 155 -0.68 -15.69 -7.59
CA CYS A 155 -0.59 -15.96 -9.02
C CYS A 155 -1.97 -16.34 -9.62
N SER A 156 -2.77 -17.13 -8.89
CA SER A 156 -4.13 -17.51 -9.30
C SER A 156 -5.06 -16.31 -9.40
N GLU A 157 -5.02 -15.43 -8.41
CA GLU A 157 -5.88 -14.26 -8.29
C GLU A 157 -5.57 -13.29 -9.42
N LEU A 158 -4.30 -13.00 -9.68
CA LEU A 158 -3.83 -12.08 -10.71
C LEU A 158 -4.14 -12.55 -12.14
N VAL A 159 -4.21 -13.86 -12.35
CA VAL A 159 -4.63 -14.42 -13.65
C VAL A 159 -6.14 -14.34 -13.84
N SER A 160 -6.91 -14.41 -12.75
CA SER A 160 -8.36 -14.42 -12.78
C SER A 160 -9.02 -13.05 -12.73
N ASP A 161 -8.31 -12.04 -12.22
CA ASP A 161 -8.85 -10.72 -11.92
C ASP A 161 -7.90 -9.60 -12.37
N GLU A 162 -8.17 -9.04 -13.54
CA GLU A 162 -7.40 -7.94 -14.12
C GLU A 162 -7.46 -6.66 -13.26
N SER A 163 -8.51 -6.49 -12.45
CA SER A 163 -8.62 -5.31 -11.57
C SER A 163 -7.57 -5.31 -10.46
N LYS A 164 -7.19 -6.49 -9.94
CA LYS A 164 -6.09 -6.64 -8.97
C LYS A 164 -4.73 -6.32 -9.58
N VAL A 165 -4.54 -6.66 -10.85
CA VAL A 165 -3.32 -6.28 -11.58
C VAL A 165 -3.22 -4.76 -11.69
N GLU A 166 -4.34 -4.09 -11.97
CA GLU A 166 -4.39 -2.63 -12.07
C GLU A 166 -4.18 -1.94 -10.71
N GLU A 167 -4.78 -2.46 -9.64
CA GLU A 167 -4.55 -1.97 -8.28
C GLU A 167 -3.09 -2.11 -7.85
N LEU A 168 -2.46 -3.26 -8.15
CA LEU A 168 -1.04 -3.46 -7.91
C LEU A 168 -0.16 -2.48 -8.74
N LYS A 169 -0.55 -2.18 -9.98
CA LYS A 169 0.15 -1.17 -10.80
C LYS A 169 0.10 0.20 -10.17
N GLN A 170 -1.01 0.56 -9.58
CA GLN A 170 -1.17 1.85 -8.91
C GLN A 170 -0.32 1.90 -7.64
N LEU A 171 -0.31 0.83 -6.85
CA LEU A 171 0.54 0.74 -5.65
C LEU A 171 2.03 0.82 -5.99
N VAL A 172 2.48 0.20 -7.07
CA VAL A 172 3.90 0.27 -7.46
C VAL A 172 4.27 1.62 -8.06
N ALA A 173 3.45 2.18 -8.96
CA ALA A 173 3.67 3.52 -9.50
C ALA A 173 3.79 4.57 -8.38
N LYS A 174 2.99 4.41 -7.33
CA LYS A 174 3.06 5.26 -6.14
C LYS A 174 4.41 5.29 -5.47
N GLU A 175 5.00 4.13 -5.31
CA GLU A 175 6.28 4.01 -4.63
C GLU A 175 7.45 4.32 -5.58
N GLU A 176 7.27 4.14 -6.90
CA GLU A 176 8.23 4.61 -7.90
C GLU A 176 8.47 6.11 -7.77
N ASP A 177 7.40 6.91 -7.74
CA ASP A 177 7.55 8.36 -7.70
C ASP A 177 8.19 8.86 -6.40
N LYS A 178 7.82 8.30 -5.25
CA LYS A 178 8.48 8.59 -3.96
C LYS A 178 9.98 8.30 -4.01
N VAL A 179 10.36 7.16 -4.57
CA VAL A 179 11.76 6.75 -4.70
C VAL A 179 12.48 7.65 -5.71
N MET A 180 11.83 8.01 -6.82
CA MET A 180 12.39 8.95 -7.80
C MET A 180 12.68 10.31 -7.20
N GLU A 181 11.77 10.84 -6.39
CA GLU A 181 11.95 12.11 -5.66
C GLU A 181 13.08 11.99 -4.64
N LYS A 182 13.01 11.00 -3.75
CA LYS A 182 14.03 10.73 -2.70
C LYS A 182 15.44 10.63 -3.28
N TYR A 183 15.60 9.92 -4.40
CA TYR A 183 16.90 9.70 -5.01
C TYR A 183 17.22 10.66 -6.16
N ALA A 184 16.35 11.62 -6.47
CA ALA A 184 16.48 12.54 -7.61
C ALA A 184 16.85 11.80 -8.91
N VAL A 185 16.14 10.71 -9.21
CA VAL A 185 16.36 9.85 -10.38
C VAL A 185 15.14 9.82 -11.29
N SER A 186 15.35 9.58 -12.58
CA SER A 186 14.27 9.35 -13.52
C SER A 186 13.77 7.90 -13.47
N SER A 187 12.53 7.67 -13.94
CA SER A 187 11.94 6.33 -14.05
C SER A 187 12.76 5.38 -14.92
N LEU A 188 13.42 5.92 -15.95
CA LEU A 188 14.35 5.16 -16.78
C LEU A 188 15.56 4.67 -15.97
N ASN A 189 16.14 5.52 -15.13
CA ASN A 189 17.33 5.19 -14.35
C ASN A 189 17.02 4.29 -13.15
N LEU A 190 15.83 4.42 -12.56
CA LEU A 190 15.33 3.61 -11.44
C LEU A 190 15.50 2.11 -11.68
N TYR A 191 15.27 1.69 -12.92
CA TYR A 191 15.31 0.30 -13.34
C TYR A 191 16.40 0.02 -14.38
N SER A 192 17.48 0.79 -14.36
CA SER A 192 18.60 0.65 -15.29
C SER A 192 19.74 -0.15 -14.67
N ASP A 193 20.61 -0.68 -15.53
CA ASP A 193 21.94 -1.12 -15.12
C ASP A 193 22.83 0.11 -14.91
N TYR A 194 22.80 0.67 -13.70
CA TYR A 194 23.55 1.88 -13.35
C TYR A 194 25.07 1.68 -13.39
N VAL A 195 25.55 0.43 -13.27
CA VAL A 195 26.97 0.09 -13.39
C VAL A 195 27.41 0.16 -14.85
N ALA A 196 26.67 -0.49 -15.75
CA ALA A 196 26.96 -0.46 -17.18
C ALA A 196 26.81 0.94 -17.79
N SER A 197 25.85 1.72 -17.31
CA SER A 197 25.64 3.11 -17.77
C SER A 197 26.59 4.13 -17.14
N GLY A 198 27.42 3.72 -16.16
CA GLY A 198 28.37 4.61 -15.48
C GLY A 198 27.71 5.66 -14.58
N ASN A 199 26.50 5.40 -14.11
CA ASN A 199 25.76 6.30 -13.22
C ASN A 199 26.27 6.15 -11.77
N ASN A 200 27.44 6.72 -11.50
CA ASN A 200 28.11 6.64 -10.20
C ASN A 200 27.28 7.25 -9.05
N ALA A 201 26.45 8.26 -9.32
CA ALA A 201 25.61 8.88 -8.29
C ALA A 201 24.53 7.92 -7.79
N LEU A 202 23.86 7.20 -8.71
CA LEU A 202 22.89 6.17 -8.34
C LEU A 202 23.56 4.95 -7.72
N HIS A 203 24.75 4.57 -8.20
CA HIS A 203 25.54 3.48 -7.62
C HIS A 203 25.91 3.75 -6.15
N THR A 204 26.35 4.97 -5.82
CA THR A 204 26.64 5.36 -4.42
C THR A 204 25.40 5.25 -3.54
N LYS A 205 24.24 5.76 -4.00
CA LYS A 205 22.96 5.67 -3.28
C LYS A 205 22.51 4.22 -3.08
N ALA A 206 22.73 3.36 -4.07
CA ALA A 206 22.44 1.94 -3.98
C ALA A 206 23.29 1.27 -2.89
N LYS A 207 24.59 1.56 -2.83
CA LYS A 207 25.50 1.05 -1.79
C LYS A 207 25.10 1.48 -0.39
N GLU A 208 24.73 2.75 -0.21
CA GLU A 208 24.23 3.27 1.06
C GLU A 208 22.93 2.56 1.50
N THR A 209 22.11 2.13 0.55
CA THR A 209 20.87 1.40 0.83
C THR A 209 21.15 -0.04 1.28
N VAL A 210 22.21 -0.69 0.79
CA VAL A 210 22.53 -2.10 1.14
C VAL A 210 22.88 -2.29 2.61
N SER A 211 23.52 -1.34 3.27
CA SER A 211 23.78 -1.43 4.72
C SER A 211 22.47 -1.57 5.51
N LYS A 212 21.47 -0.78 5.16
CA LYS A 212 20.11 -0.85 5.73
C LYS A 212 19.41 -2.16 5.40
N LEU A 213 19.55 -2.67 4.16
CA LEU A 213 18.94 -3.94 3.76
C LEU A 213 19.49 -5.14 4.53
N LYS A 214 20.77 -5.13 4.91
CA LYS A 214 21.38 -6.19 5.75
C LYS A 214 20.76 -6.21 7.14
N VAL A 215 20.70 -5.05 7.80
CA VAL A 215 20.11 -4.93 9.14
C VAL A 215 18.60 -5.22 9.08
N ALA A 216 17.90 -4.77 8.04
CA ALA A 216 16.50 -5.10 7.81
C ALA A 216 16.28 -6.61 7.70
N PHE A 217 17.11 -7.32 6.93
CA PHE A 217 16.97 -8.76 6.73
C PHE A 217 17.18 -9.56 8.02
N GLU A 218 18.14 -9.18 8.86
CA GLU A 218 18.35 -9.81 10.17
C GLU A 218 17.15 -9.59 11.11
N ASN A 219 16.65 -8.35 11.17
CA ASN A 219 15.48 -8.03 11.99
C ASN A 219 14.21 -8.72 11.47
N GLU A 220 13.97 -8.76 10.15
CA GLU A 220 12.88 -9.53 9.54
C GLU A 220 12.92 -10.99 9.93
N THR A 221 14.11 -11.61 9.87
CA THR A 221 14.30 -13.01 10.23
C THR A 221 13.96 -13.26 11.70
N THR A 222 14.42 -12.37 12.59
CA THR A 222 14.14 -12.44 14.03
C THR A 222 12.64 -12.24 14.32
N LEU A 223 12.01 -11.24 13.70
CA LEU A 223 10.58 -10.99 13.85
C LEU A 223 9.74 -12.13 13.33
N LYS A 224 10.08 -12.71 12.18
CA LYS A 224 9.37 -13.86 11.63
C LYS A 224 9.52 -15.10 12.51
N ALA A 225 10.69 -15.33 13.10
CA ALA A 225 10.89 -16.42 14.06
C ALA A 225 10.04 -16.24 15.34
N GLY A 226 9.85 -14.99 15.79
CA GLY A 226 8.98 -14.64 16.92
C GLY A 226 7.47 -14.67 16.61
N ASN A 227 7.09 -14.61 15.33
CA ASN A 227 5.70 -14.57 14.87
C ASN A 227 5.47 -15.64 13.77
N PRO A 228 5.43 -16.94 14.15
CA PRO A 228 5.40 -18.04 13.18
C PRO A 228 4.13 -18.04 12.31
N ASP A 229 3.02 -17.53 12.83
CA ASP A 229 1.71 -17.37 12.18
C ASP A 229 1.63 -16.15 11.24
N ALA A 230 2.63 -15.26 11.23
CA ALA A 230 2.66 -14.13 10.32
C ALA A 230 2.63 -14.59 8.85
N THR A 231 1.72 -14.06 8.06
CA THR A 231 1.69 -14.30 6.60
C THR A 231 2.66 -13.38 5.87
N TYR A 232 3.01 -12.24 6.46
CA TYR A 232 3.98 -11.28 5.94
C TYR A 232 4.76 -10.61 7.07
N VAL A 233 6.05 -10.39 6.85
CA VAL A 233 6.93 -9.65 7.76
C VAL A 233 7.86 -8.78 6.94
N ARG A 234 7.98 -7.51 7.32
CA ARG A 234 8.85 -6.53 6.68
C ARG A 234 9.50 -5.64 7.73
N VAL A 235 10.79 -5.36 7.51
CA VAL A 235 11.51 -4.29 8.20
C VAL A 235 12.11 -3.38 7.14
N SER A 236 12.02 -2.08 7.33
CA SER A 236 12.58 -1.10 6.40
C SER A 236 13.12 0.10 7.16
N TYR A 237 14.13 0.74 6.58
CA TYR A 237 14.78 1.91 7.16
C TYR A 237 14.77 3.05 6.16
N PHE A 238 14.24 4.19 6.55
CA PHE A 238 14.23 5.39 5.73
C PHE A 238 14.61 6.61 6.57
N GLU A 239 14.99 7.69 5.90
CA GLU A 239 15.27 8.96 6.57
C GLU A 239 14.01 9.82 6.51
N ASP A 240 13.68 10.49 7.61
CA ASP A 240 12.61 11.49 7.71
C ASP A 240 13.06 12.64 8.62
N ASP A 241 12.95 13.87 8.13
CA ASP A 241 13.47 15.11 8.77
C ASP A 241 14.87 15.01 9.42
N GLY A 242 15.77 14.21 8.82
CA GLY A 242 17.13 13.99 9.32
C GLY A 242 17.28 12.91 10.40
N ASP A 243 16.17 12.28 10.80
CA ASP A 243 16.15 11.09 11.64
C ASP A 243 16.06 9.82 10.80
N THR A 244 16.67 8.74 11.29
CA THR A 244 16.51 7.42 10.69
C THR A 244 15.35 6.68 11.36
N ILE A 245 14.33 6.36 10.57
CA ILE A 245 13.13 5.65 11.01
C ILE A 245 13.23 4.18 10.63
N ARG A 246 13.02 3.30 11.62
CA ARG A 246 12.78 1.87 11.41
C ARG A 246 11.29 1.61 11.39
N TYR A 247 10.80 1.15 10.25
CA TYR A 247 9.44 0.63 10.09
C TYR A 247 9.42 -0.89 10.20
N GLN A 248 8.50 -1.41 11.02
CA GLN A 248 8.24 -2.83 11.17
C GLN A 248 6.77 -3.11 10.84
N HIS A 249 6.53 -4.12 10.01
CA HIS A 249 5.19 -4.57 9.65
C HIS A 249 5.11 -6.08 9.77
N ILE A 250 4.10 -6.56 10.51
CA ILE A 250 3.76 -7.97 10.63
C ILE A 250 2.28 -8.08 10.27
N THR A 251 1.93 -8.94 9.32
CA THR A 251 0.55 -9.26 8.98
C THR A 251 0.27 -10.71 9.33
N THR A 252 -0.91 -10.98 9.89
CA THR A 252 -1.48 -12.32 10.11
C THR A 252 -2.84 -12.39 9.43
N GLU A 253 -3.47 -13.57 9.43
CA GLU A 253 -4.87 -13.70 8.98
C GLU A 253 -5.83 -12.82 9.80
N ASP A 254 -5.51 -12.62 11.09
CA ASP A 254 -6.37 -11.96 12.07
C ASP A 254 -6.01 -10.49 12.31
N GLY A 255 -5.10 -9.88 11.54
CA GLY A 255 -4.73 -8.47 11.74
C GLY A 255 -3.32 -8.11 11.33
N TYR A 256 -2.83 -7.00 11.89
CA TYR A 256 -1.45 -6.57 11.68
C TYR A 256 -0.86 -5.88 12.92
N ILE A 257 0.47 -5.79 12.92
CA ILE A 257 1.24 -4.93 13.81
C ILE A 257 2.09 -4.00 12.93
N ARG A 258 2.05 -2.71 13.23
CA ARG A 258 2.95 -1.72 12.65
C ARG A 258 3.67 -0.93 13.72
N LYS A 259 4.94 -0.63 13.49
CA LYS A 259 5.74 0.16 14.42
C LYS A 259 6.72 1.04 13.67
N TYR A 260 6.80 2.31 14.09
CA TYR A 260 7.74 3.30 13.61
C TYR A 260 8.62 3.71 14.78
N ASP A 261 9.91 3.44 14.70
CA ASP A 261 10.90 3.76 15.72
C ASP A 261 11.95 4.72 15.14
N HIS A 262 12.24 5.82 15.84
CA HIS A 262 13.46 6.58 15.58
C HIS A 262 14.62 5.76 16.13
N VAL A 263 15.60 5.46 15.29
CA VAL A 263 16.77 4.67 15.65
C VAL A 263 18.05 5.46 15.45
N ASN A 264 19.11 5.05 16.14
CA ASN A 264 20.44 5.59 15.88
C ASN A 264 20.86 5.26 14.43
N SER A 265 21.21 6.29 13.65
CA SER A 265 21.60 6.15 12.24
C SER A 265 22.87 5.32 12.02
N ASP A 266 23.77 5.25 13.02
CA ASP A 266 25.06 4.56 12.91
C ASP A 266 24.92 3.05 13.09
N ASP A 267 24.04 2.60 13.99
CA ASP A 267 23.87 1.18 14.34
C ASP A 267 22.54 0.57 13.88
N LEU A 268 21.55 1.39 13.52
CA LEU A 268 20.22 1.00 13.03
C LEU A 268 19.42 0.05 13.95
N THR A 269 19.89 -0.15 15.18
CA THR A 269 19.37 -1.18 16.09
C THR A 269 18.89 -0.57 17.40
N ASN A 270 19.60 0.43 17.91
CA ASN A 270 19.24 1.14 19.12
C ASN A 270 18.07 2.08 18.86
N VAL A 271 16.93 1.77 19.47
CA VAL A 271 15.73 2.62 19.44
C VAL A 271 15.94 3.81 20.37
N ILE A 272 15.77 5.01 19.83
CA ILE A 272 15.80 6.29 20.56
C ILE A 272 14.40 6.55 21.13
N THR A 273 13.37 6.51 20.28
CA THR A 273 11.97 6.64 20.66
C THR A 273 11.09 5.86 19.69
N THR A 274 9.87 5.51 20.12
CA THR A 274 8.84 4.99 19.22
C THR A 274 7.99 6.18 18.80
N GLU A 275 7.78 6.40 17.50
CA GLU A 275 6.86 7.43 17.02
C GLU A 275 5.42 6.91 17.14
N THR A 276 5.18 5.73 16.54
CA THR A 276 3.88 5.07 16.58
C THR A 276 4.02 3.55 16.73
N HIS A 277 3.08 2.94 17.44
CA HIS A 277 2.93 1.48 17.50
C HIS A 277 1.46 1.14 17.46
N GLU A 278 1.05 0.42 16.41
CA GLU A 278 -0.32 -0.01 16.21
C GLU A 278 -0.42 -1.54 16.22
N ILE A 279 -1.34 -2.07 17.01
CA ILE A 279 -1.75 -3.48 16.98
C ILE A 279 -3.20 -3.50 16.57
N MET A 280 -3.49 -4.10 15.43
CA MET A 280 -4.83 -4.16 14.87
C MET A 280 -5.27 -5.61 14.69
N ARG A 281 -6.55 -5.87 14.96
CA ARG A 281 -7.17 -7.19 14.95
C ARG A 281 -8.49 -7.18 14.19
N TYR A 282 -8.76 -8.28 13.52
CA TYR A 282 -9.96 -8.55 12.77
C TYR A 282 -10.67 -9.77 13.34
N ILE A 283 -11.98 -9.64 13.58
CA ILE A 283 -12.82 -10.77 13.96
C ILE A 283 -14.11 -10.68 13.14
N TYR A 284 -14.52 -11.78 12.53
CA TYR A 284 -15.81 -11.88 11.85
C TYR A 284 -16.82 -12.57 12.75
N ASN A 285 -18.08 -12.15 12.66
CA ASN A 285 -19.17 -12.89 13.28
C ASN A 285 -19.42 -14.22 12.55
N HIS A 286 -20.25 -15.09 13.13
CA HIS A 286 -20.40 -16.46 12.64
C HIS A 286 -20.83 -16.57 11.16
N ASP A 287 -21.65 -15.63 10.68
CA ASP A 287 -22.13 -15.59 9.29
C ASP A 287 -21.30 -14.68 8.36
N LYS A 288 -20.20 -14.09 8.87
CA LYS A 288 -19.31 -13.16 8.17
C LYS A 288 -20.01 -11.91 7.60
N THR A 289 -21.17 -11.53 8.13
CA THR A 289 -21.88 -10.29 7.73
C THR A 289 -21.41 -9.06 8.51
N ILE A 290 -20.66 -9.26 9.60
CA ILE A 290 -20.13 -8.20 10.45
C ILE A 290 -18.66 -8.48 10.71
N LYS A 291 -17.84 -7.43 10.52
CA LYS A 291 -16.43 -7.41 10.87
C LYS A 291 -16.24 -6.49 12.07
N LEU A 292 -15.60 -6.98 13.13
CA LEU A 292 -15.02 -6.19 14.19
C LEU A 292 -13.56 -5.90 13.82
N GLU A 293 -13.23 -4.63 13.73
CA GLU A 293 -11.86 -4.12 13.64
C GLU A 293 -11.53 -3.50 14.99
N SER A 294 -10.59 -4.06 15.74
CA SER A 294 -10.13 -3.45 17.00
C SER A 294 -8.66 -3.13 16.95
N SER A 295 -8.26 -1.98 17.48
CA SER A 295 -6.86 -1.57 17.49
C SER A 295 -6.45 -0.87 18.77
N TYR A 296 -5.18 -1.07 19.14
CA TYR A 296 -4.46 -0.23 20.09
C TYR A 296 -3.44 0.57 19.30
N LEU A 297 -3.52 1.89 19.41
CA LEU A 297 -2.56 2.82 18.83
C LEU A 297 -1.87 3.58 19.95
N LEU A 298 -0.55 3.43 20.02
CA LEU A 298 0.35 4.25 20.80
C LEU A 298 0.96 5.30 19.88
N ASP A 299 0.88 6.58 20.25
CA ASP A 299 1.22 7.73 19.41
C ASP A 299 1.90 8.83 20.23
N ASP A 300 3.10 9.25 19.82
CA ASP A 300 3.87 10.33 20.47
C ASP A 300 3.40 11.72 20.00
N ARG A 301 2.30 12.19 20.61
CA ARG A 301 1.69 13.49 20.27
C ARG A 301 2.26 14.68 21.00
N THR A 302 3.04 14.46 22.06
CA THR A 302 3.33 15.51 23.05
C THR A 302 4.65 16.23 22.81
N THR A 303 5.52 15.73 21.92
CA THR A 303 6.86 16.28 21.64
C THR A 303 7.75 16.47 22.89
N ASP A 304 7.33 15.93 24.03
CA ASP A 304 7.95 16.07 25.35
C ASP A 304 8.00 14.69 26.04
N SER A 305 9.23 14.17 26.16
CA SER A 305 9.73 13.07 27.00
C SER A 305 8.79 11.92 27.42
N ASN A 306 9.09 10.73 26.89
CA ASN A 306 8.86 9.40 27.49
C ASN A 306 7.41 8.95 27.72
N THR A 307 6.39 9.65 27.23
CA THR A 307 5.00 9.18 27.36
C THR A 307 4.20 9.40 26.09
N TYR A 308 3.16 8.58 25.93
CA TYR A 308 2.37 8.46 24.72
C TYR A 308 0.90 8.77 24.98
N THR A 309 0.19 9.06 23.89
CA THR A 309 -1.26 8.92 23.84
C THR A 309 -1.61 7.52 23.37
N CYS A 310 -2.47 6.84 24.12
CA CYS A 310 -3.05 5.57 23.72
C CYS A 310 -4.50 5.78 23.24
N VAL A 311 -4.84 5.22 22.10
CA VAL A 311 -6.21 5.12 21.60
C VAL A 311 -6.55 3.65 21.40
N TYR A 312 -7.61 3.19 22.07
CA TYR A 312 -8.23 1.91 21.80
C TYR A 312 -9.51 2.13 20.98
N LEU A 313 -9.67 1.36 19.91
CA LEU A 313 -10.80 1.45 18.99
C LEU A 313 -11.48 0.09 18.86
N GLU A 314 -12.82 0.08 18.88
CA GLU A 314 -13.65 -1.05 18.43
C GLU A 314 -14.60 -0.57 17.33
N ASN A 315 -14.46 -1.08 16.12
CA ASN A 315 -15.31 -0.72 14.98
C ASN A 315 -16.07 -1.95 14.48
N TYR A 316 -17.37 -1.99 14.76
CA TYR A 316 -18.28 -3.00 14.22
C TYR A 316 -18.86 -2.50 12.91
N LYS A 317 -18.53 -3.19 11.84
CA LYS A 317 -18.81 -2.76 10.48
C LYS A 317 -19.51 -3.85 9.71
N GLN A 318 -20.53 -3.49 8.95
CA GLN A 318 -21.16 -4.43 8.04
C GLN A 318 -20.21 -4.82 6.90
N VAL A 319 -20.30 -6.08 6.51
CA VAL A 319 -19.64 -6.62 5.33
C VAL A 319 -20.64 -6.64 4.19
N GLY A 320 -20.29 -6.04 3.06
CA GLY A 320 -21.16 -5.94 1.90
C GLY A 320 -20.69 -4.89 0.91
N SER A 321 -21.35 -4.86 -0.25
CA SER A 321 -21.18 -3.81 -1.27
C SER A 321 -22.34 -2.82 -1.22
N GLY A 322 -22.14 -1.60 -1.70
CA GLY A 322 -23.14 -0.54 -1.65
C GLY A 322 -23.04 0.27 -0.36
N VAL A 323 -23.96 0.09 0.58
CA VAL A 323 -23.98 0.87 1.83
C VAL A 323 -23.42 0.05 2.97
N ILE A 324 -22.49 0.63 3.72
CA ILE A 324 -21.86 0.02 4.89
C ILE A 324 -22.14 0.90 6.10
N TYR A 325 -22.88 0.35 7.06
CA TYR A 325 -23.07 0.97 8.37
C TYR A 325 -22.02 0.48 9.38
N ASN A 326 -21.57 1.38 10.25
CA ASN A 326 -20.64 1.03 11.32
C ASN A 326 -20.89 1.80 12.62
N ILE A 327 -20.56 1.15 13.74
CA ILE A 327 -20.45 1.79 15.06
C ILE A 327 -19.00 1.64 15.51
N GLU A 328 -18.35 2.76 15.76
CA GLU A 328 -16.95 2.85 16.19
C GLU A 328 -16.89 3.46 17.58
N ASN A 329 -16.36 2.73 18.55
CA ASN A 329 -16.23 3.17 19.93
C ASN A 329 -14.76 3.40 20.23
N HIS A 330 -14.46 4.50 20.92
CA HIS A 330 -13.09 4.86 21.29
C HIS A 330 -12.93 4.95 22.80
N ALA A 331 -11.78 4.46 23.25
CA ALA A 331 -11.20 4.82 24.53
C ALA A 331 -9.87 5.51 24.31
N SER A 332 -9.51 6.43 25.21
CA SER A 332 -8.22 7.11 25.11
C SER A 332 -7.66 7.46 26.47
N SER A 333 -6.33 7.35 26.60
CA SER A 333 -5.59 7.80 27.76
C SER A 333 -4.31 8.50 27.31
N ALA A 334 -3.87 9.51 28.04
CA ALA A 334 -2.59 10.17 27.84
C ALA A 334 -1.60 9.73 28.92
N ALA A 335 -0.34 10.15 28.79
CA ALA A 335 0.74 9.85 29.73
C ALA A 335 1.00 8.34 29.93
N ILE A 336 0.85 7.57 28.85
CA ILE A 336 1.07 6.11 28.83
C ILE A 336 2.55 5.82 28.57
N ALA A 337 3.15 4.89 29.29
CA ALA A 337 4.58 4.59 29.16
C ALA A 337 4.91 3.73 27.94
N ASP A 338 4.06 2.75 27.63
CA ASP A 338 4.31 1.78 26.57
C ASP A 338 3.04 1.08 26.06
N MET A 339 3.23 0.17 25.11
CA MET A 339 2.14 -0.61 24.52
C MET A 339 1.48 -1.58 25.50
N ASP A 340 2.17 -2.08 26.52
CA ASP A 340 1.58 -3.00 27.49
C ASP A 340 0.67 -2.25 28.46
N GLU A 341 1.03 -1.03 28.86
CA GLU A 341 0.12 -0.13 29.56
C GLU A 341 -1.05 0.31 28.65
N CYS A 342 -0.80 0.60 27.37
CA CYS A 342 -1.87 0.95 26.42
C CYS A 342 -2.93 -0.16 26.27
N LYS A 343 -2.52 -1.44 26.29
CA LYS A 343 -3.45 -2.59 26.27
C LYS A 343 -4.40 -2.64 27.47
N THR A 344 -4.11 -1.92 28.56
CA THR A 344 -5.01 -1.82 29.72
C THR A 344 -6.11 -0.77 29.54
N VAL A 345 -5.99 0.12 28.55
CA VAL A 345 -7.00 1.11 28.19
C VAL A 345 -8.19 0.38 27.56
N THR A 346 -9.38 0.53 28.16
CA THR A 346 -10.61 -0.11 27.68
C THR A 346 -11.74 0.91 27.54
N LEU A 347 -12.79 0.53 26.79
CA LEU A 347 -14.03 1.30 26.68
C LEU A 347 -14.75 1.47 28.03
N ALA A 348 -14.54 0.57 28.98
CA ALA A 348 -15.13 0.69 30.32
C ALA A 348 -14.38 1.67 31.22
N SER A 349 -13.04 1.71 31.13
CA SER A 349 -12.18 2.50 32.01
C SER A 349 -11.92 3.91 31.48
N ASN A 350 -11.78 4.07 30.17
CA ASN A 350 -11.34 5.30 29.53
C ASN A 350 -12.23 5.70 28.33
N PRO A 351 -13.57 5.65 28.44
CA PRO A 351 -14.47 6.00 27.34
C PRO A 351 -14.23 7.42 26.84
N SER A 352 -14.08 7.62 25.54
CA SER A 352 -13.85 8.95 24.95
C SER A 352 -14.95 9.40 24.00
N ARG A 353 -15.28 8.59 22.97
CA ARG A 353 -16.33 8.92 22.00
C ARG A 353 -16.92 7.70 21.29
N GLN A 354 -18.15 7.83 20.83
CA GLN A 354 -18.79 6.92 19.87
C GLN A 354 -18.95 7.63 18.54
N VAL A 355 -18.68 6.92 17.45
CA VAL A 355 -18.87 7.40 16.09
C VAL A 355 -19.86 6.47 15.38
N LEU A 356 -20.95 7.05 14.89
CA LEU A 356 -21.87 6.36 14.00
C LEU A 356 -21.50 6.72 12.57
N GLY A 357 -21.26 5.70 11.74
CA GLY A 357 -20.73 5.89 10.40
C GLY A 357 -21.58 5.24 9.33
N VAL A 358 -21.65 5.89 8.17
CA VAL A 358 -22.17 5.31 6.94
C VAL A 358 -21.17 5.55 5.82
N ARG A 359 -20.94 4.53 5.01
CA ARG A 359 -20.07 4.58 3.83
C ARG A 359 -20.84 4.11 2.63
N LEU A 360 -20.77 4.86 1.53
CA LEU A 360 -21.28 4.43 0.24
C LEU A 360 -20.13 3.96 -0.64
N ARG A 361 -20.31 2.81 -1.28
CA ARG A 361 -19.37 2.20 -2.20
C ARG A 361 -20.04 1.91 -3.54
N ASN A 362 -19.28 2.09 -4.61
CA ASN A 362 -19.59 1.55 -5.92
C ASN A 362 -18.57 0.44 -6.23
N GLY A 363 -18.99 -0.82 -6.11
CA GLY A 363 -18.05 -1.95 -6.05
C GLY A 363 -17.14 -1.84 -4.82
N ASN A 364 -15.82 -1.83 -5.04
CA ASN A 364 -14.82 -1.67 -3.98
C ASN A 364 -14.46 -0.20 -3.69
N ILE A 365 -14.86 0.72 -4.56
CA ILE A 365 -14.50 2.13 -4.47
C ILE A 365 -15.41 2.83 -3.46
N LEU A 366 -14.82 3.42 -2.42
CA LEU A 366 -15.52 4.32 -1.50
C LEU A 366 -15.86 5.62 -2.25
N THR A 367 -17.11 6.05 -2.22
CA THR A 367 -17.57 7.29 -2.88
C THR A 367 -18.00 8.34 -1.88
N ASN A 368 -18.63 7.93 -0.77
CA ASN A 368 -19.08 8.86 0.28
C ASN A 368 -18.84 8.26 1.65
N LYS A 369 -18.61 9.13 2.64
CA LYS A 369 -18.52 8.76 4.05
C LYS A 369 -19.15 9.84 4.91
N THR A 370 -20.08 9.45 5.77
CA THR A 370 -20.63 10.29 6.83
C THR A 370 -20.17 9.75 8.17
N ARG A 371 -19.75 10.64 9.08
CA ARG A 371 -19.44 10.32 10.48
C ARG A 371 -20.20 11.27 11.40
N LEU A 372 -20.86 10.72 12.40
CA LEU A 372 -21.50 11.46 13.48
C LEU A 372 -20.78 11.10 14.78
N MET A 373 -20.17 12.09 15.44
CA MET A 373 -19.36 11.90 16.63
C MET A 373 -20.11 12.32 17.89
N TYR A 374 -20.15 11.44 18.87
CA TYR A 374 -20.80 11.64 20.17
C TYR A 374 -19.75 11.48 21.28
N PRO A 375 -19.54 12.49 22.14
CA PRO A 375 -18.56 12.40 23.21
C PRO A 375 -19.08 11.47 24.31
N ASN A 376 -18.18 11.02 25.18
CA ASN A 376 -18.56 10.20 26.33
C ASN A 376 -19.68 10.85 27.17
N GLY A 377 -20.72 10.08 27.49
CA GLY A 377 -21.91 10.55 28.20
C GLY A 377 -22.92 11.33 27.34
N GLY A 378 -22.56 11.67 26.09
CA GLY A 378 -23.40 12.35 25.11
C GLY A 378 -23.84 11.45 23.95
N PHE A 379 -23.82 10.12 24.13
CA PHE A 379 -24.14 9.15 23.07
C PHE A 379 -25.57 9.30 22.53
N HIS A 380 -25.76 8.91 21.27
CA HIS A 380 -27.09 8.81 20.69
C HIS A 380 -27.97 7.84 21.52
N PRO A 381 -29.19 8.22 21.94
CA PRO A 381 -29.99 7.43 22.88
C PRO A 381 -30.25 5.98 22.47
N GLN A 382 -30.37 5.73 21.16
CA GLN A 382 -30.59 4.39 20.61
C GLN A 382 -29.32 3.52 20.62
N TYR A 383 -28.13 4.11 20.60
CA TYR A 383 -26.86 3.40 20.43
C TYR A 383 -25.94 3.44 21.65
N SER A 384 -26.35 4.12 22.72
CA SER A 384 -25.58 4.19 23.98
C SER A 384 -25.29 2.80 24.58
N GLY A 385 -26.21 1.84 24.41
CA GLY A 385 -26.03 0.44 24.84
C GLY A 385 -25.01 -0.36 24.02
N HIS A 386 -24.52 0.19 22.91
CA HIS A 386 -23.54 -0.44 22.02
C HIS A 386 -22.12 0.12 22.20
N PHE A 387 -21.86 0.81 23.32
CA PHE A 387 -20.55 1.39 23.58
C PHE A 387 -19.52 0.36 24.07
N THR A 388 -19.90 -0.57 24.96
CA THR A 388 -19.00 -1.59 25.53
C THR A 388 -19.41 -2.99 25.06
N LEU A 389 -19.37 -3.22 23.76
CA LEU A 389 -19.72 -4.51 23.18
C LEU A 389 -18.60 -5.55 23.38
N GLY A 390 -17.34 -5.13 23.53
CA GLY A 390 -16.20 -6.01 23.81
C GLY A 390 -15.84 -6.87 22.60
N ASN A 391 -14.76 -7.65 22.67
CA ASN A 391 -14.17 -8.34 21.51
C ASN A 391 -14.98 -9.54 20.95
N ASN A 392 -16.28 -9.36 20.67
CA ASN A 392 -17.13 -10.35 20.04
C ASN A 392 -18.09 -9.66 19.04
N PRO A 393 -17.89 -9.84 17.71
CA PRO A 393 -18.77 -9.26 16.70
C PRO A 393 -20.20 -9.83 16.72
N ASP A 394 -20.47 -10.96 17.38
CA ASP A 394 -21.84 -11.48 17.56
C ASP A 394 -22.67 -10.61 18.53
N ASN A 395 -22.04 -9.70 19.28
CA ASN A 395 -22.74 -8.79 20.20
C ASN A 395 -23.50 -7.66 19.49
N ILE A 396 -23.35 -7.54 18.17
CA ILE A 396 -24.11 -6.63 17.34
C ILE A 396 -24.70 -7.40 16.16
N SER A 397 -25.89 -7.00 15.71
CA SER A 397 -26.56 -7.63 14.57
C SER A 397 -26.59 -6.70 13.37
N HIS A 398 -26.73 -7.29 12.18
CA HIS A 398 -26.90 -6.54 10.94
C HIS A 398 -28.15 -5.64 11.00
N THR A 399 -29.19 -6.04 11.73
CA THR A 399 -30.39 -5.22 11.98
C THR A 399 -30.09 -3.96 12.77
N VAL A 400 -29.23 -4.05 13.81
CA VAL A 400 -28.80 -2.87 14.57
C VAL A 400 -28.04 -1.91 13.67
N LEU A 401 -27.09 -2.41 12.87
CA LEU A 401 -26.33 -1.55 11.96
C LEU A 401 -27.21 -0.94 10.86
N ASN A 402 -28.13 -1.70 10.26
CA ASN A 402 -29.10 -1.19 9.27
C ASN A 402 -30.02 -0.10 9.83
N SER A 403 -30.24 -0.07 11.15
CA SER A 403 -31.03 1.00 11.76
C SER A 403 -30.37 2.37 11.65
N LEU A 404 -29.06 2.45 11.32
CA LEU A 404 -28.33 3.68 11.03
C LEU A 404 -28.69 4.30 9.65
N SER A 405 -29.65 3.72 8.93
CA SER A 405 -30.18 4.25 7.67
C SER A 405 -30.83 5.63 7.76
N PHE A 406 -31.05 6.17 8.97
CA PHE A 406 -31.46 7.57 9.15
C PHE A 406 -30.32 8.57 8.85
N ILE A 407 -29.06 8.12 8.88
CA ILE A 407 -27.91 8.97 8.60
C ILE A 407 -27.78 9.14 7.09
N ASP A 408 -27.90 10.37 6.62
CA ASP A 408 -27.75 10.70 5.20
C ASP A 408 -26.29 10.55 4.76
N VAL A 409 -26.10 9.98 3.56
CA VAL A 409 -24.80 9.84 2.89
C VAL A 409 -24.56 10.94 1.85
N ASP A 410 -25.56 11.79 1.60
CA ASP A 410 -25.38 12.97 0.78
C ASP A 410 -24.25 13.82 1.38
N PHE A 411 -23.30 14.16 0.51
CA PHE A 411 -22.18 15.00 0.85
C PHE A 411 -22.65 16.35 1.38
N TYR A 412 -23.75 16.91 0.88
CA TYR A 412 -24.24 18.24 1.29
C TYR A 412 -25.21 18.22 2.48
N SER A 413 -25.36 17.08 3.16
CA SER A 413 -26.22 16.99 4.34
C SER A 413 -25.62 17.73 5.54
N GLU A 414 -26.39 18.65 6.11
CA GLU A 414 -26.08 19.41 7.33
C GLU A 414 -26.69 18.79 8.60
N GLU A 415 -27.32 17.61 8.48
CA GLU A 415 -28.01 16.98 9.61
C GLU A 415 -27.01 16.33 10.59
N GLY A 416 -26.90 16.89 11.80
CA GLY A 416 -26.01 16.35 12.84
C GLY A 416 -26.61 15.24 13.71
N HIS A 417 -27.93 15.00 13.66
CA HIS A 417 -28.66 14.02 14.49
C HIS A 417 -28.22 13.97 15.97
N GLY A 418 -28.03 15.15 16.58
CA GLY A 418 -27.62 15.29 17.98
C GLY A 418 -26.16 14.97 18.28
N ALA A 419 -25.32 14.74 17.26
CA ALA A 419 -23.88 14.61 17.41
C ALA A 419 -23.25 15.94 17.83
N SER A 420 -22.13 15.88 18.55
CA SER A 420 -21.37 17.08 18.91
C SER A 420 -20.50 17.58 17.76
N ALA A 421 -20.12 16.67 16.86
CA ALA A 421 -19.36 16.94 15.65
C ALA A 421 -19.77 15.96 14.56
N TRP A 422 -19.65 16.36 13.30
CA TRP A 422 -19.91 15.51 12.16
C TRP A 422 -19.04 15.89 10.98
N ALA A 423 -18.70 14.91 10.15
CA ALA A 423 -17.96 15.16 8.91
C ALA A 423 -18.61 14.42 7.75
N ARG A 424 -18.65 15.07 6.59
CA ARG A 424 -19.07 14.51 5.30
C ARG A 424 -17.87 14.46 4.38
N ALA A 425 -17.68 13.34 3.69
CA ALA A 425 -16.63 13.20 2.71
C ALA A 425 -17.18 12.63 1.39
N ARG A 426 -16.72 13.20 0.28
CA ARG A 426 -16.90 12.70 -1.08
C ARG A 426 -15.54 12.31 -1.64
N TYR A 427 -15.50 11.16 -2.31
CA TYR A 427 -14.31 10.60 -2.92
C TYR A 427 -14.55 10.51 -4.42
N ASP A 428 -13.74 11.25 -5.17
CA ASP A 428 -13.77 11.26 -6.63
C ASP A 428 -12.50 10.61 -7.15
N TYR A 429 -12.66 9.40 -7.67
CA TYR A 429 -11.56 8.65 -8.25
C TYR A 429 -11.47 8.93 -9.75
N THR A 430 -10.35 9.50 -10.19
CA THR A 430 -10.17 9.95 -11.57
C THR A 430 -9.15 9.09 -12.30
N GLN A 431 -9.62 8.05 -13.00
CA GLN A 431 -8.77 7.15 -13.80
C GLN A 431 -7.96 7.87 -14.89
N ALA A 432 -8.45 9.01 -15.39
CA ALA A 432 -7.78 9.76 -16.44
C ALA A 432 -6.58 10.57 -15.95
N THR A 433 -6.55 10.93 -14.67
CA THR A 433 -5.57 11.86 -14.08
C THR A 433 -4.79 11.27 -12.93
N ASN A 434 -5.03 10.00 -12.60
CA ASN A 434 -4.18 9.23 -11.72
C ASN A 434 -4.06 9.78 -10.28
N TYR A 435 -5.18 10.27 -9.75
CA TYR A 435 -5.28 10.71 -8.35
C TYR A 435 -6.67 10.42 -7.78
N LEU A 436 -6.71 10.32 -6.44
CA LEU A 436 -7.92 10.31 -5.63
C LEU A 436 -8.14 11.70 -5.05
N VAL A 437 -9.32 12.29 -5.29
CA VAL A 437 -9.75 13.50 -4.58
C VAL A 437 -10.66 13.11 -3.44
N LYS A 438 -10.38 13.65 -2.26
CA LYS A 438 -11.23 13.56 -1.08
C LYS A 438 -11.62 14.96 -0.66
N ASP A 439 -12.87 15.33 -0.92
CA ASP A 439 -13.46 16.56 -0.39
C ASP A 439 -14.14 16.24 0.94
N VAL A 440 -13.93 17.07 1.95
CA VAL A 440 -14.50 16.96 3.28
C VAL A 440 -15.05 18.30 3.73
N HIS A 441 -16.18 18.28 4.41
CA HIS A 441 -16.61 19.40 5.25
C HIS A 441 -17.25 18.92 6.56
N ASP A 442 -17.32 19.82 7.55
CA ASP A 442 -17.73 19.53 8.92
C ASP A 442 -18.78 20.51 9.46
N GLU A 443 -19.20 20.28 10.71
CA GLU A 443 -20.19 21.11 11.40
C GLU A 443 -19.77 22.55 11.65
N ASN A 444 -18.47 22.83 11.55
CA ASN A 444 -17.90 24.15 11.78
C ASN A 444 -17.82 24.97 10.49
N GLY A 445 -18.27 24.41 9.36
CA GLY A 445 -18.17 25.02 8.04
C GLY A 445 -16.73 25.03 7.50
N GLN A 446 -15.87 24.15 8.02
CA GLN A 446 -14.52 23.97 7.49
C GLN A 446 -14.57 23.03 6.30
N TRP A 447 -13.86 23.38 5.23
CA TRP A 447 -13.74 22.59 4.02
C TRP A 447 -12.30 22.20 3.78
N ALA A 448 -12.07 20.97 3.32
CA ALA A 448 -10.76 20.51 2.91
C ALA A 448 -10.85 19.61 1.68
N ARG A 449 -9.90 19.76 0.76
CA ARG A 449 -9.64 18.85 -0.35
C ARG A 449 -8.28 18.21 -0.16
N GLY A 450 -8.27 16.89 -0.01
CA GLY A 450 -7.07 16.09 -0.18
C GLY A 450 -6.98 15.60 -1.62
N ILE A 451 -5.86 15.85 -2.29
CA ILE A 451 -5.53 15.23 -3.57
C ILE A 451 -4.40 14.26 -3.29
N GLU A 452 -4.74 12.99 -3.21
CA GLU A 452 -3.77 11.91 -3.13
C GLU A 452 -3.42 11.50 -4.54
N TYR A 453 -2.25 11.95 -4.97
CA TYR A 453 -1.69 11.55 -6.25
C TYR A 453 -1.17 10.13 -6.13
N PHE A 454 -1.14 9.43 -7.27
CA PHE A 454 -0.53 8.11 -7.24
C PHE A 454 0.91 8.19 -6.76
N ASP A 455 1.69 9.22 -7.09
CA ASP A 455 3.07 9.41 -6.58
C ASP A 455 3.23 9.44 -5.04
N GLY A 456 2.13 9.40 -4.28
CA GLY A 456 2.11 9.45 -2.83
C GLY A 456 2.31 10.84 -2.25
N ARG A 457 2.48 11.86 -3.11
CA ARG A 457 2.26 13.24 -2.74
C ARG A 457 0.80 13.40 -2.36
N ILE A 458 0.60 14.16 -1.30
CA ILE A 458 -0.72 14.58 -0.87
C ILE A 458 -0.72 16.10 -0.89
N ASP A 459 -1.53 16.69 -1.76
CA ASP A 459 -1.83 18.11 -1.65
C ASP A 459 -3.06 18.26 -0.76
N ARG A 460 -3.00 19.20 0.18
CA ARG A 460 -4.16 19.59 0.98
C ARG A 460 -4.53 21.02 0.66
N ILE A 461 -5.79 21.26 0.32
CA ILE A 461 -6.34 22.60 0.10
C ILE A 461 -7.41 22.82 1.16
N CYS A 462 -7.32 23.91 1.90
CA CYS A 462 -8.31 24.23 2.93
C CYS A 462 -9.17 25.41 2.46
N GLY A 463 -10.42 25.44 2.90
CA GLY A 463 -11.37 26.47 2.56
C GLY A 463 -12.48 26.58 3.60
N ASP A 464 -13.36 27.54 3.37
CA ASP A 464 -14.60 27.80 4.08
C ASP A 464 -15.84 27.43 3.23
N THR A 465 -15.63 27.06 1.96
CA THR A 465 -16.67 26.64 1.00
C THR A 465 -16.07 25.66 -0.01
N GLU A 466 -16.93 24.92 -0.73
CA GLU A 466 -16.47 24.09 -1.86
C GLU A 466 -15.74 24.92 -2.92
N ALA A 467 -16.25 26.12 -3.23
CA ALA A 467 -15.66 26.99 -4.24
C ALA A 467 -14.26 27.48 -3.85
N SER A 468 -13.98 27.68 -2.55
CA SER A 468 -12.64 28.09 -2.13
C SER A 468 -11.61 26.97 -2.25
N LEU A 469 -12.03 25.70 -2.32
CA LEU A 469 -11.13 24.57 -2.62
C LEU A 469 -10.60 24.59 -4.07
N ASP A 470 -11.28 25.28 -5.00
CA ASP A 470 -10.83 25.42 -6.38
C ASP A 470 -9.87 26.59 -6.58
N THR A 471 -9.87 27.56 -5.65
CA THR A 471 -9.08 28.80 -5.78
C THR A 471 -7.92 28.90 -4.82
N ASN A 472 -7.98 28.20 -3.69
CA ASN A 472 -6.94 28.26 -2.66
C ASN A 472 -5.72 27.42 -3.05
N PRO A 473 -4.51 27.87 -2.72
CA PRO A 473 -3.31 27.08 -2.95
C PRO A 473 -3.24 25.90 -1.97
N PRO A 474 -2.54 24.81 -2.32
CA PRO A 474 -2.21 23.75 -1.37
C PRO A 474 -1.40 24.29 -0.18
N VAL A 475 -1.64 23.75 1.02
CA VAL A 475 -0.83 23.94 2.22
C VAL A 475 0.19 22.80 2.36
N SER A 476 1.38 23.10 2.89
CA SER A 476 2.44 22.11 3.13
C SER A 476 2.04 21.11 4.22
N ASN A 477 2.51 19.86 4.09
CA ASN A 477 2.14 18.70 4.89
C ASN A 477 2.37 18.80 6.42
N ASP A 478 3.15 19.78 6.90
CA ASP A 478 3.50 19.93 8.32
C ASP A 478 2.44 20.59 9.21
N ASN A 479 1.30 21.01 8.65
CA ASN A 479 0.27 21.65 9.45
C ASN A 479 -1.00 20.79 9.54
N ASP A 480 -1.21 20.25 10.74
CA ASP A 480 -2.47 19.69 11.26
C ASP A 480 -3.67 20.66 11.18
N THR A 481 -3.50 21.85 10.60
CA THR A 481 -4.54 22.89 10.48
C THR A 481 -5.57 22.60 9.38
N CYS A 482 -5.35 21.57 8.55
CA CYS A 482 -6.21 21.19 7.43
C CYS A 482 -6.85 19.81 7.64
N ASN A 483 -7.49 19.61 8.79
CA ASN A 483 -8.12 18.34 9.14
C ASN A 483 -9.49 18.59 9.79
N PRO A 484 -10.55 18.81 8.99
CA PRO A 484 -11.94 18.81 9.47
C PRO A 484 -12.37 17.43 10.00
#